data_AF-A0A383CN52-F1
#
_entry.id   AF-A0A383CN52-F1
#
_cell.length_a   1.000
_cell.length_b   1.000
_cell.length_c   1.000
_cell.angle_alpha   90.00
_cell.angle_beta   90.00
_cell.angle_gamma   90.00
#
_symmetry.space_group_name_H-M   'P 1'
#
loop_
_entity.id
_entity.type
_entity.pdbx_description
1 polymer ?
#
loop_
_entity_poly.entity_id
_entity_poly.type
_entity_poly.pdbx_seq_one_letter_code
_entity_poly.pdbx_strand_id
1 'polypeptide(L)'
;MTDDEKYLFDINGYLIVRDVLSSDEVARCNEAIDHHSDGIRERTGELSLSGESKSLKGVTGRGDLGGLLSWEKPWRDPFREMIVHPRIVPYLNVIL
;
A
#
# COMPACT_ATOMS: atom_id res chain seq x y z
N MET A 1 -17.05 11.88 -4.90
CA MET A 1 -16.18 13.05 -5.14
C MET A 1 -17.05 14.29 -5.18
N THR A 2 -16.69 15.34 -4.45
CA THR A 2 -17.24 16.69 -4.64
C THR A 2 -16.66 17.33 -5.91
N ASP A 3 -17.26 18.44 -6.37
CA ASP A 3 -16.74 19.18 -7.52
C ASP A 3 -15.30 19.69 -7.29
N ASP A 4 -15.00 20.14 -6.06
CA ASP A 4 -13.65 20.57 -5.66
C ASP A 4 -12.65 19.41 -5.70
N GLU A 5 -13.04 18.23 -5.19
CA GLU A 5 -12.19 17.04 -5.23
C GLU A 5 -11.91 16.59 -6.67
N LYS A 6 -12.90 16.69 -7.55
CA LYS A 6 -12.76 16.39 -8.98
C LYS A 6 -11.82 17.38 -9.66
N TYR A 7 -12.03 18.67 -9.44
CA TYR A 7 -11.15 19.71 -9.97
C TYR A 7 -9.70 19.52 -9.51
N LEU A 8 -9.49 19.24 -8.22
CA LEU A 8 -8.15 18.97 -7.68
C LEU A 8 -7.52 17.71 -8.28
N PHE A 9 -8.30 16.65 -8.50
CA PHE A 9 -7.80 15.45 -9.16
C PHE A 9 -7.40 15.73 -10.61
N ASP A 10 -8.23 16.44 -11.36
CA ASP A 10 -8.00 16.76 -12.78
C ASP A 10 -6.71 17.57 -13.00
N ILE A 11 -6.40 18.52 -12.09
CA ILE A 11 -5.18 19.35 -12.22
C ILE A 11 -3.92 18.69 -11.65
N ASN A 12 -4.04 17.84 -10.62
CA ASN A 12 -2.87 17.26 -9.92
C ASN A 12 -2.54 15.83 -10.36
N GLY A 13 -3.51 15.09 -10.92
CA GLY A 13 -3.41 13.65 -11.19
C GLY A 13 -3.49 12.76 -9.93
N TYR A 14 -3.78 13.33 -8.77
CA TYR A 14 -4.00 12.59 -7.52
C TYR A 14 -4.92 13.38 -6.57
N LEU A 15 -5.50 12.67 -5.59
CA LEU A 15 -6.31 13.25 -4.51
C LEU A 15 -5.96 12.56 -3.18
N ILE A 16 -5.89 13.34 -2.10
CA ILE A 16 -5.66 12.81 -0.75
C ILE A 16 -7.02 12.62 -0.06
N VAL A 17 -7.43 11.37 0.13
CA VAL A 17 -8.62 11.03 0.94
C VAL A 17 -8.15 10.68 2.35
N ARG A 18 -8.47 11.54 3.33
CA ARG A 18 -8.01 11.40 4.71
C ARG A 18 -8.87 10.44 5.52
N ASP A 19 -8.24 9.78 6.48
CA ASP A 19 -8.87 8.93 7.50
C ASP A 19 -9.71 7.79 6.91
N VAL A 20 -9.29 7.27 5.75
CA VAL A 20 -10.00 6.18 5.08
C VAL A 20 -10.11 4.96 5.98
N LEU A 21 -8.99 4.52 6.55
CA LEU A 21 -8.94 3.43 7.52
C LEU A 21 -8.98 3.98 8.94
N SER A 22 -9.76 3.32 9.78
CA SER A 22 -9.73 3.51 11.23
C SER A 22 -8.41 3.00 11.85
N SER A 23 -8.12 3.41 13.07
CA SER A 23 -6.95 2.94 13.81
C SER A 23 -6.94 1.42 14.00
N ASP A 24 -8.11 0.80 14.20
CA ASP A 24 -8.25 -0.65 14.36
C ASP A 24 -7.97 -1.39 13.04
N GLU A 25 -8.45 -0.86 11.91
CA GLU A 25 -8.14 -1.42 10.59
C GLU A 25 -6.65 -1.35 10.27
N VAL A 26 -6.00 -0.22 10.59
CA VAL A 26 -4.54 -0.07 10.45
C VAL A 26 -3.80 -1.07 11.34
N ALA A 27 -4.25 -1.26 12.58
CA ALA A 27 -3.64 -2.23 13.50
C ALA A 27 -3.70 -3.66 12.95
N ARG A 28 -4.86 -4.09 12.40
CA ARG A 28 -5.00 -5.42 11.77
C ARG A 28 -4.11 -5.57 10.55
N CYS A 29 -3.97 -4.54 9.71
CA CYS A 29 -3.02 -4.56 8.58
C CYS A 29 -1.57 -4.77 9.05
N ASN A 30 -1.16 -4.05 10.10
CA ASN A 30 0.20 -4.17 10.64
C ASN A 30 0.44 -5.56 11.23
N GLU A 31 -0.50 -6.08 12.03
CA GLU A 31 -0.41 -7.42 12.61
C GLU A 31 -0.26 -8.50 11.52
N ALA A 32 -1.00 -8.37 10.42
CA ALA A 32 -0.89 -9.28 9.28
C ALA A 32 0.48 -9.24 8.58
N ILE A 33 1.09 -8.05 8.48
CA ILE A 33 2.44 -7.87 7.94
C ILE A 33 3.47 -8.48 8.89
N ASP A 34 3.35 -8.21 10.19
CA ASP A 34 4.28 -8.72 11.20
C ASP A 34 4.26 -10.26 11.24
N HIS A 35 3.08 -10.87 11.12
CA HIS A 35 2.95 -12.33 11.01
C HIS A 35 3.68 -12.92 9.80
N HIS A 36 3.71 -12.19 8.68
CA HIS A 36 4.36 -12.62 7.44
C HIS A 36 5.77 -12.02 7.24
N SER A 37 6.35 -11.43 8.28
CA SER A 37 7.63 -10.72 8.20
C SER A 37 8.79 -11.62 7.77
N ASP A 38 8.75 -12.91 8.10
CA ASP A 38 9.71 -13.92 7.62
C ASP A 38 9.69 -14.11 6.09
N GLY A 39 8.60 -13.70 5.44
CA GLY A 39 8.45 -13.70 3.99
C GLY A 39 9.09 -12.50 3.29
N ILE A 40 9.59 -11.51 4.03
CA ILE A 40 10.21 -10.31 3.45
C ILE A 40 11.51 -10.70 2.75
N ARG A 41 11.63 -10.35 1.48
CA ARG A 41 12.82 -10.58 0.66
C ARG A 41 13.49 -9.25 0.32
N GLU A 42 14.74 -9.11 0.71
CA GLU A 42 15.54 -7.95 0.34
C GLU A 42 15.83 -7.93 -1.17
N ARG A 43 15.61 -6.77 -1.80
CA ARG A 43 16.05 -6.49 -3.16
C ARG A 43 17.56 -6.35 -3.21
N THR A 44 18.23 -7.34 -3.80
CA THR A 44 19.68 -7.40 -3.97
C THR A 44 20.06 -7.63 -5.44
N GLY A 45 21.36 -7.49 -5.76
CA GLY A 45 21.87 -7.65 -7.13
C GLY A 45 21.17 -6.70 -8.10
N GLU A 46 20.69 -7.26 -9.22
CA GLU A 46 19.97 -6.53 -10.29
C GLU A 46 18.66 -5.87 -9.81
N LEU A 47 18.08 -6.33 -8.70
CA LEU A 47 16.87 -5.71 -8.13
C LEU A 47 17.19 -4.54 -7.20
N SER A 48 18.47 -4.26 -6.93
CA SER A 48 18.88 -3.15 -6.09
C SER A 48 18.43 -1.81 -6.66
N LEU A 49 17.88 -0.96 -5.79
CA LEU A 49 17.43 0.38 -6.18
C LEU A 49 18.58 1.40 -6.28
N SER A 50 19.78 1.08 -5.76
CA SER A 50 20.95 1.95 -5.85
C SER A 50 21.70 1.80 -7.18
N GLY A 51 21.46 0.71 -7.93
CA GLY A 51 22.33 0.26 -9.00
C GLY A 51 23.80 0.27 -8.55
N GLU A 52 24.67 0.82 -9.40
CA GLU A 52 26.11 0.97 -9.14
C GLU A 52 26.48 2.21 -8.30
N SER A 53 25.50 3.00 -7.84
CA SER A 53 25.78 4.23 -7.09
C SER A 53 26.35 3.93 -5.71
N LYS A 54 27.59 4.36 -5.47
CA LYS A 54 28.25 4.23 -4.16
C LYS A 54 27.64 5.13 -3.09
N SER A 55 27.13 6.30 -3.46
CA SER A 55 26.53 7.26 -2.51
C SER A 55 25.12 6.89 -2.09
N LEU A 56 24.37 6.20 -2.96
CA LEU A 56 23.00 5.75 -2.69
C LEU A 56 22.96 4.33 -2.11
N LYS A 57 24.10 3.63 -2.04
CA LYS A 57 24.17 2.27 -1.50
C LYS A 57 24.07 2.30 0.04
N GLY A 58 22.93 1.84 0.54
CA GLY A 58 22.70 1.63 1.98
C GLY A 58 23.28 0.31 2.50
N VAL A 59 23.15 0.11 3.81
CA VAL A 59 23.53 -1.15 4.48
C VAL A 59 22.56 -2.29 4.12
N THR A 60 21.28 -1.97 3.93
CA THR A 60 20.22 -2.92 3.59
C THR A 60 19.35 -2.34 2.48
N GLY A 61 19.01 -3.18 1.50
CA GLY A 61 18.09 -2.87 0.41
C GLY A 61 16.62 -2.84 0.84
N ARG A 62 15.74 -2.48 -0.09
CA ARG A 62 14.29 -2.48 0.14
C ARG A 62 13.80 -3.93 0.29
N GLY A 63 13.07 -4.23 1.37
CA GLY A 63 12.31 -5.46 1.50
C GLY A 63 11.03 -5.44 0.67
N ASP A 64 10.75 -6.53 -0.02
CA ASP A 64 9.48 -6.80 -0.67
C ASP A 64 8.73 -7.91 0.06
N LEU A 65 7.42 -7.72 0.21
CA LEU A 65 6.50 -8.70 0.76
C LEU A 65 5.33 -8.88 -0.19
N GLY A 66 5.17 -10.09 -0.72
CA GLY A 66 4.12 -10.46 -1.66
C GLY A 66 3.03 -11.33 -1.02
N GLY A 67 1.96 -11.58 -1.78
CA GLY A 67 0.91 -12.53 -1.37
C GLY A 67 -0.17 -11.96 -0.47
N LEU A 68 -0.11 -10.68 -0.13
CA LEU A 68 -1.02 -9.94 0.76
C LEU A 68 -2.52 -10.21 0.55
N LEU A 69 -2.98 -10.35 -0.71
CA LEU A 69 -4.39 -10.66 -1.02
C LEU A 69 -4.74 -12.15 -1.01
N SER A 70 -3.74 -13.01 -0.94
CA SER A 70 -3.83 -14.47 -1.06
C SER A 70 -3.39 -15.23 0.19
N TRP A 71 -2.90 -14.53 1.23
CA TRP A 71 -2.62 -15.12 2.53
C TRP A 71 -3.83 -15.87 3.10
N GLU A 72 -3.56 -16.76 4.04
CA GLU A 72 -4.59 -17.44 4.79
C GLU A 72 -5.42 -16.45 5.61
N LYS A 73 -6.62 -16.90 6.00
CA LYS A 73 -7.39 -16.16 7.00
C LYS A 73 -6.69 -16.27 8.37
N PRO A 74 -6.67 -15.20 9.18
CA PRO A 74 -7.36 -13.91 8.96
C PRO A 74 -6.55 -12.87 8.17
N TRP A 75 -5.29 -13.13 7.86
CA TRP A 75 -4.30 -12.12 7.49
C TRP A 75 -4.53 -11.41 6.15
N ARG A 76 -5.20 -12.06 5.20
CA ARG A 76 -5.59 -11.41 3.93
C ARG A 76 -6.79 -10.46 4.05
N ASP A 77 -7.62 -10.67 5.08
CA ASP A 77 -8.94 -10.05 5.15
C ASP A 77 -8.87 -8.52 5.29
N PRO A 78 -8.01 -7.90 6.14
CA PRO A 78 -7.98 -6.43 6.24
C PRO A 78 -7.61 -5.73 4.92
N PHE A 79 -6.76 -6.35 4.08
CA PHE A 79 -6.37 -5.78 2.80
C PHE A 79 -7.45 -5.94 1.72
N ARG A 80 -8.19 -7.05 1.74
CA ARG A 80 -9.34 -7.23 0.85
C ARG A 80 -10.47 -6.26 1.20
N GLU A 81 -10.73 -6.06 2.49
CA GLU A 81 -11.68 -5.08 2.98
C GLU A 81 -11.29 -3.65 2.57
N MET A 82 -10.01 -3.31 2.62
CA MET A 82 -9.50 -2.01 2.15
C MET A 82 -9.79 -1.75 0.65
N ILE A 83 -9.67 -2.76 -0.22
CA ILE A 83 -9.93 -2.60 -1.67
C ILE A 83 -11.38 -2.22 -1.95
N VAL A 84 -12.32 -2.78 -1.19
CA VAL A 84 -13.77 -2.53 -1.34
C VAL A 84 -14.31 -1.57 -0.29
N HIS A 85 -13.43 -0.76 0.31
CA HIS A 85 -13.81 0.09 1.43
C HIS A 85 -14.87 1.12 1.02
N PRO A 86 -15.96 1.31 1.81
CA PRO A 86 -17.05 2.23 1.47
C PRO A 86 -16.61 3.68 1.25
N ARG A 87 -15.49 4.11 1.86
CA ARG A 87 -14.90 5.43 1.60
C ARG A 87 -14.02 5.50 0.34
N ILE A 88 -13.55 4.38 -0.21
CA ILE A 88 -12.72 4.33 -1.43
C ILE A 88 -13.58 4.12 -2.67
N VAL A 89 -14.51 3.16 -2.63
CA VAL A 89 -15.31 2.73 -3.78
C VAL A 89 -16.00 3.90 -4.53
N PRO A 90 -16.59 4.91 -3.85
CA PRO A 90 -17.18 6.07 -4.55
C PRO A 90 -16.18 6.92 -5.35
N TYR A 91 -14.91 6.95 -4.96
CA TYR A 91 -13.85 7.64 -5.72
C TYR A 91 -13.43 6.80 -6.93
N LEU A 92 -13.24 5.49 -6.75
CA LEU A 92 -12.87 4.59 -7.85
C LEU A 92 -13.93 4.58 -8.96
N ASN A 93 -15.21 4.57 -8.61
CA ASN A 93 -16.32 4.59 -9.59
C ASN A 93 -16.40 5.88 -10.42
N VAL A 94 -15.73 6.96 -10.00
CA VAL A 94 -15.68 8.22 -10.76
C VAL A 94 -14.41 8.31 -11.59
N ILE A 95 -13.31 7.73 -11.13
CA ILE A 95 -11.98 7.84 -11.75
C ILE A 95 -11.72 6.74 -12.81
N LEU A 96 -12.26 5.52 -12.60
CA LEU A 96 -12.06 4.34 -13.44
C LEU A 96 -13.31 3.99 -14.25
#